data_AF-A0A183KEI0-F1
#
_entry.id   AF-A0A183KEI0-F1
#
_cell.length_a   1.000
_cell.length_b   1.000
_cell.length_c   1.000
_cell.angle_alpha   90.00
_cell.angle_beta   90.00
_cell.angle_gamma   90.00
#
_symmetry.space_group_name_H-M   'P 1'
#
loop_
_entity.id
_entity.type
_entity.pdbx_description
1 polymer ?
#
loop_
_entity_poly.entity_id
_entity_poly.type
_entity_poly.pdbx_seq_one_letter_code
_entity_poly.pdbx_strand_id
1 'polypeptide(L)'
;MDPKNYRSLFLSGYSSNYPNAVMKGSFVSTLLSVENARCVCLTVSSNGKVSVIDPPYVSGEWYWKLRFFYPVSKSVDGNVGELQNYTFIPKTTSSNVHTNETIKSDNQLISINLVMSTEGSKLQKCVLLLTIEQDEEYFAWTNMTLIYQFAEPLSTLSQSELPTSEAKISTSSDQKFLTRTDEVYVCDTEIPIKFGHNVEIVFNSMTFQAFKAEETIRPDRLREVCPRDFKSNIPITALTGVSLLVVVVLIVSVFGINAYLAHRKRKQH
;
A
#
# COMPACT_ATOMS: atom_id res chain seq x y z
N MET A 1 -19.82 44.63 8.37
CA MET A 1 -18.81 43.60 8.67
C MET A 1 -18.96 42.54 7.59
N ASP A 2 -18.05 42.60 6.61
CA ASP A 2 -18.17 41.91 5.33
C ASP A 2 -18.02 40.39 5.43
N PRO A 3 -18.80 39.62 4.65
CA PRO A 3 -18.54 38.20 4.44
C PRO A 3 -17.28 38.05 3.58
N LYS A 4 -16.26 37.37 4.10
CA LYS A 4 -15.06 37.05 3.33
C LYS A 4 -15.47 36.15 2.15
N ASN A 5 -15.31 36.70 0.95
CA ASN A 5 -15.42 35.99 -0.33
C ASN A 5 -14.46 34.80 -0.35
N TYR A 6 -14.98 33.58 -0.30
CA TYR A 6 -14.24 32.37 -0.63
C TYR A 6 -14.14 32.27 -2.16
N ARG A 7 -12.96 32.47 -2.73
CA ARG A 7 -12.68 32.13 -4.14
C ARG A 7 -12.21 30.68 -4.19
N SER A 8 -13.12 29.75 -4.48
CA SER A 8 -12.76 28.40 -4.93
C SER A 8 -12.29 28.48 -6.38
N LEU A 9 -11.02 28.16 -6.65
CA LEU A 9 -10.53 27.99 -8.03
C LEU A 9 -10.77 26.53 -8.44
N PHE A 10 -11.73 26.31 -9.33
CA PHE A 10 -11.92 25.03 -10.00
C PHE A 10 -11.00 24.97 -11.23
N LEU A 11 -9.96 24.15 -11.17
CA LEU A 11 -9.22 23.75 -12.37
C LEU A 11 -9.89 22.49 -12.92
N SER A 12 -10.77 22.66 -13.91
CA SER A 12 -11.28 21.54 -14.70
C SER A 12 -10.24 21.15 -15.75
N GLY A 13 -9.65 19.97 -15.62
CA GLY A 13 -8.82 19.38 -16.67
C GLY A 13 -9.71 18.94 -17.83
N TYR A 14 -9.62 19.62 -18.97
CA TYR A 14 -10.32 19.25 -20.20
C TYR A 14 -9.71 17.98 -20.81
N SER A 15 -10.57 17.02 -21.13
CA SER A 15 -10.29 15.86 -21.98
C SER A 15 -10.19 16.30 -23.44
N SER A 16 -9.04 16.06 -24.09
CA SER A 16 -8.87 16.31 -25.53
C SER A 16 -9.54 15.21 -26.38
N ASN A 17 -10.47 15.67 -27.21
CA ASN A 17 -11.07 15.09 -28.42
C ASN A 17 -10.70 13.65 -28.85
N TYR A 18 -11.68 12.74 -28.71
CA TYR A 18 -11.96 11.66 -29.68
C TYR A 18 -13.49 11.49 -29.77
N PRO A 19 -14.12 11.55 -30.98
CA PRO A 19 -15.55 11.30 -31.10
C PRO A 19 -15.80 9.78 -31.14
N ASN A 20 -16.80 9.35 -30.37
CA ASN A 20 -17.32 7.97 -30.28
C ASN A 20 -16.47 6.96 -29.47
N ALA A 21 -16.37 7.19 -28.16
CA ALA A 21 -16.25 6.10 -27.20
C ALA A 21 -17.15 6.43 -26.00
N VAL A 22 -17.99 5.47 -25.60
CA VAL A 22 -18.79 5.54 -24.37
C VAL A 22 -17.82 5.74 -23.19
N MET A 23 -17.71 6.96 -22.66
CA MET A 23 -16.80 7.27 -21.56
C MET A 23 -17.29 6.62 -20.26
N LYS A 24 -16.69 5.49 -19.90
CA LYS A 24 -16.48 5.11 -18.50
C LYS A 24 -15.30 5.93 -17.94
N GLY A 25 -15.51 7.22 -17.72
CA GLY A 25 -14.46 8.14 -17.24
C GLY A 25 -14.42 8.23 -15.72
N SER A 26 -13.25 8.02 -15.12
CA SER A 26 -12.94 8.42 -13.73
C SER A 26 -12.55 9.90 -13.73
N PHE A 27 -13.29 10.74 -13.02
CA PHE A 27 -12.96 12.16 -12.87
C PHE A 27 -11.94 12.32 -11.74
N VAL A 28 -10.79 12.93 -12.03
CA VAL A 28 -9.82 13.36 -11.01
C VAL A 28 -9.89 14.87 -10.91
N SER A 29 -10.36 15.38 -9.76
CA SER A 29 -10.36 16.81 -9.47
C SER A 29 -9.42 17.10 -8.32
N THR A 30 -8.47 18.01 -8.54
CA THR A 30 -7.60 18.55 -7.49
C THR A 30 -8.19 19.85 -6.99
N LEU A 31 -8.61 19.88 -5.73
CA LEU A 31 -9.08 21.11 -5.06
C LEU A 31 -7.95 21.64 -4.19
N LEU A 32 -7.50 22.87 -4.49
CA LEU A 32 -6.48 23.57 -3.71
C LEU A 32 -7.19 24.52 -2.75
N SER A 33 -7.20 24.19 -1.45
CA SER A 33 -7.61 25.14 -0.40
C SER A 33 -6.37 25.76 0.23
N VAL A 34 -6.30 27.10 0.25
CA VAL A 34 -5.24 27.86 0.91
C VAL A 34 -5.78 28.41 2.22
N GLU A 35 -5.60 27.68 3.32
CA GLU A 35 -5.70 28.22 4.67
C GLU A 35 -4.33 28.12 5.35
N ASN A 36 -3.77 29.27 5.75
CA ASN A 36 -2.56 29.37 6.58
C ASN A 36 -1.35 28.53 6.11
N ALA A 37 -0.87 28.79 4.90
CA ALA A 37 0.40 28.29 4.35
C ALA A 37 0.56 26.76 4.25
N ARG A 38 -0.51 25.97 4.37
CA ARG A 38 -0.53 24.55 4.01
C ARG A 38 -1.47 24.33 2.83
N CYS A 39 -0.92 23.88 1.72
CA CYS A 39 -1.70 23.51 0.54
C CYS A 39 -2.36 22.16 0.83
N VAL A 40 -3.69 22.10 0.90
CA VAL A 40 -4.40 20.82 0.98
C VAL A 40 -4.75 20.42 -0.45
N CYS A 41 -3.98 19.50 -1.05
CA CYS A 41 -4.30 18.89 -2.33
C CYS A 41 -5.38 17.82 -2.13
N LEU A 42 -6.65 18.18 -2.30
CA LEU A 42 -7.75 17.22 -2.33
C LEU A 42 -7.80 16.57 -3.71
N THR A 43 -7.18 15.42 -3.88
CA THR A 43 -7.36 14.61 -5.09
C THR A 43 -8.57 13.70 -4.90
N VAL A 44 -9.63 13.93 -5.67
CA VAL A 44 -10.80 13.04 -5.71
C VAL A 44 -10.56 12.00 -6.79
N SER A 45 -10.69 10.74 -6.47
CA SER A 45 -10.40 9.61 -7.37
C SER A 45 -11.53 8.59 -7.30
N SER A 46 -11.99 8.04 -8.43
CA SER A 46 -13.21 7.23 -8.45
C SER A 46 -12.99 5.73 -8.67
N ASN A 47 -13.97 4.94 -8.22
CA ASN A 47 -14.02 3.48 -8.37
C ASN A 47 -12.78 2.77 -7.78
N GLY A 48 -12.42 3.10 -6.55
CA GLY A 48 -11.27 2.53 -5.88
C GLY A 48 -9.93 3.03 -6.40
N LYS A 49 -9.85 3.97 -7.33
CA LYS A 49 -8.59 4.67 -7.63
C LYS A 49 -8.24 5.59 -6.46
N VAL A 50 -6.95 5.82 -6.24
CA VAL A 50 -6.36 6.83 -5.35
C VAL A 50 -5.22 7.50 -6.09
N SER A 51 -5.12 8.82 -5.97
CA SER A 51 -3.96 9.57 -6.44
C SER A 51 -3.59 10.60 -5.36
N VAL A 52 -2.32 10.68 -5.00
CA VAL A 52 -1.78 11.61 -4.01
C VAL A 52 -0.59 12.30 -4.66
N ILE A 53 -0.61 13.63 -4.73
CA ILE A 53 0.44 14.43 -5.36
C ILE A 53 0.73 15.61 -4.42
N ASP A 54 1.84 15.50 -3.68
CA ASP A 54 2.34 16.54 -2.77
C ASP A 54 3.89 16.54 -2.75
N PRO A 55 4.54 16.99 -3.83
CA PRO A 55 6.01 17.05 -3.91
C PRO A 55 6.59 18.09 -2.94
N PRO A 56 7.81 17.87 -2.40
CA PRO A 56 8.70 16.73 -2.64
C PRO A 56 8.37 15.50 -1.78
N TYR A 57 7.30 15.53 -1.00
CA TYR A 57 7.04 14.53 0.04
C TYR A 57 6.47 13.24 -0.50
N VAL A 58 5.44 13.29 -1.34
CA VAL A 58 4.79 12.08 -1.86
C VAL A 58 4.20 12.30 -3.25
N SER A 59 4.28 11.28 -4.08
CA SER A 59 3.53 11.19 -5.33
C SER A 59 3.21 9.73 -5.60
N GLY A 60 1.95 9.43 -5.91
CA GLY A 60 1.56 8.07 -6.18
C GLY A 60 0.14 7.91 -6.68
N GLU A 61 -0.08 6.77 -7.32
CA GLU A 61 -1.36 6.34 -7.85
C GLU A 61 -1.53 4.83 -7.61
N TRP A 62 -2.72 4.41 -7.19
CA TRP A 62 -3.05 3.00 -7.01
C TRP A 62 -4.55 2.76 -7.03
N TYR A 63 -4.95 1.50 -7.10
CA TYR A 63 -6.30 1.04 -6.85
C TYR A 63 -6.39 0.31 -5.53
N TRP A 64 -7.57 0.32 -4.90
CA TRP A 64 -7.82 -0.44 -3.69
C TRP A 64 -9.27 -0.86 -3.49
N LYS A 65 -9.44 -1.88 -2.65
CA LYS A 65 -10.72 -2.37 -2.13
C LYS A 65 -10.54 -2.91 -0.71
N LEU A 66 -11.59 -2.83 0.11
CA LEU A 66 -11.65 -3.47 1.42
C LEU A 66 -12.51 -4.73 1.34
N ARG A 67 -12.10 -5.76 2.08
CA ARG A 67 -12.89 -6.98 2.27
C ARG A 67 -13.08 -7.21 3.76
N PHE A 68 -14.33 -7.37 4.15
CA PHE A 68 -14.75 -7.69 5.51
C PHE A 68 -15.31 -9.11 5.52
N PHE A 69 -14.72 -9.99 6.31
CA PHE A 69 -15.12 -11.39 6.47
C PHE A 69 -15.96 -11.54 7.73
N TYR A 70 -17.10 -12.21 7.61
CA TYR A 70 -18.04 -12.36 8.73
C TYR A 70 -18.77 -13.71 8.69
N PRO A 71 -19.08 -14.29 9.87
CA PRO A 71 -19.82 -15.54 9.95
C PRO A 71 -21.30 -15.32 9.64
N VAL A 72 -21.89 -16.25 8.88
CA VAL A 72 -23.34 -16.29 8.59
C VAL A 72 -24.06 -17.50 9.19
N SER A 73 -23.32 -18.49 9.68
CA SER A 73 -23.87 -19.62 10.44
C SER A 73 -23.11 -19.82 11.75
N LYS A 74 -23.81 -20.32 12.78
CA LYS A 74 -23.18 -20.72 14.04
C LYS A 74 -22.29 -21.93 13.77
N SER A 75 -21.09 -21.94 14.35
CA SER A 75 -20.26 -23.14 14.44
C SER A 75 -21.04 -24.23 15.17
N VAL A 76 -21.36 -25.33 14.48
CA VAL A 76 -22.07 -26.46 15.11
C VAL A 76 -21.09 -27.42 15.79
N ASP A 77 -19.82 -27.47 15.35
CA ASP A 77 -18.85 -28.49 15.79
C ASP A 77 -17.41 -27.96 16.04
N GLY A 78 -17.24 -26.70 16.46
CA GLY A 78 -15.90 -26.11 16.69
C GLY A 78 -15.13 -25.75 15.41
N ASN A 79 -15.68 -26.07 14.24
CA ASN A 79 -15.24 -25.50 12.95
C ASN A 79 -15.80 -24.09 12.77
N VAL A 80 -14.98 -23.18 12.24
CA VAL A 80 -15.42 -21.83 11.84
C VAL A 80 -16.63 -22.00 10.91
N GLY A 81 -17.77 -21.40 11.28
CA GLY A 81 -18.99 -21.43 10.46
C GLY A 81 -18.74 -20.85 9.07
N GLU A 82 -19.72 -21.00 8.17
CA GLU A 82 -19.60 -20.45 6.82
C GLU A 82 -19.32 -18.95 6.88
N LEU A 83 -18.20 -18.53 6.26
CA LEU A 83 -17.77 -17.14 6.19
C LEU A 83 -18.22 -16.53 4.87
N GLN A 84 -18.92 -15.40 4.94
CA GLN A 84 -19.15 -14.54 3.79
C GLN A 84 -18.18 -13.37 3.80
N ASN A 85 -18.05 -12.71 2.63
CA ASN A 85 -17.31 -11.46 2.54
C ASN A 85 -18.20 -10.34 1.98
N TYR A 86 -18.02 -9.15 2.54
CA TYR A 86 -18.50 -7.90 1.99
C TYR A 86 -17.30 -7.14 1.41
N THR A 87 -17.35 -6.87 0.11
CA THR A 87 -16.32 -6.07 -0.58
C THR A 87 -16.79 -4.63 -0.71
N PHE A 88 -15.99 -3.69 -0.21
CA PHE A 88 -16.19 -2.26 -0.35
C PHE A 88 -15.17 -1.67 -1.32
N ILE A 89 -15.66 -1.01 -2.36
CA ILE A 89 -14.86 -0.23 -3.30
C ILE A 89 -15.35 1.21 -3.20
N PRO A 90 -14.52 2.16 -2.76
CA PRO A 90 -14.97 3.53 -2.56
C PRO A 90 -15.31 4.18 -3.90
N LYS A 91 -16.48 4.83 -3.96
CA LYS A 91 -16.85 5.65 -5.13
C LYS A 91 -15.89 6.81 -5.31
N THR A 92 -15.50 7.44 -4.21
CA THR A 92 -14.48 8.48 -4.18
C THR A 92 -13.55 8.32 -2.97
N THR A 93 -12.29 8.67 -3.14
CA THR A 93 -11.32 8.80 -2.03
C THR A 93 -10.74 10.22 -2.08
N SER A 94 -10.71 10.92 -0.95
CA SER A 94 -9.96 12.15 -0.75
C SER A 94 -8.73 11.90 0.13
N SER A 95 -7.65 12.63 -0.10
CA SER A 95 -6.40 12.49 0.63
C SER A 95 -5.99 13.81 1.30
N ASN A 96 -5.35 13.72 2.46
CA ASN A 96 -4.66 14.84 3.11
C ASN A 96 -3.31 14.35 3.66
N VAL A 97 -2.23 15.02 3.24
CA VAL A 97 -0.84 14.67 3.59
C VAL A 97 -0.36 15.57 4.73
N HIS A 98 0.21 14.94 5.75
CA HIS A 98 0.82 15.61 6.89
C HIS A 98 2.25 15.13 7.03
N THR A 99 3.19 16.06 7.14
CA THR A 99 4.61 15.78 7.32
C THR A 99 5.04 16.21 8.73
N ASN A 100 5.80 15.36 9.40
CA ASN A 100 6.44 15.70 10.67
C ASN A 100 7.96 15.54 10.49
N GLU A 101 8.69 16.63 10.64
CA GLU A 101 10.15 16.61 10.69
C GLU A 101 10.59 16.38 12.14
N THR A 102 11.22 15.23 12.41
CA THR A 102 11.85 14.96 13.71
C THR A 102 13.27 15.51 13.71
N ILE A 103 13.51 16.59 14.45
CA ILE A 103 14.72 17.44 14.44
C ILE A 103 16.03 16.72 14.91
N LYS A 104 16.01 15.42 15.23
CA LYS A 104 17.14 14.72 15.89
C LYS A 104 17.57 13.37 15.33
N SER A 105 16.99 12.90 14.23
CA SER A 105 17.40 11.67 13.53
C SER A 105 17.08 11.86 12.05
N ASP A 106 17.86 11.28 11.14
CA ASP A 106 17.56 11.31 9.69
C ASP A 106 16.21 10.67 9.33
N ASN A 107 15.51 10.10 10.32
CA ASN A 107 14.16 9.56 10.20
C ASN A 107 13.12 10.67 10.01
N GLN A 108 12.55 10.70 8.82
CA GLN A 108 11.40 11.52 8.44
C GLN A 108 10.13 10.66 8.39
N LEU A 109 8.98 11.28 8.67
CA LEU A 109 7.70 10.59 8.66
C LEU A 109 6.66 11.38 7.86
N ILE A 110 5.98 10.68 6.96
CA ILE A 110 4.82 11.17 6.22
C ILE A 110 3.58 10.40 6.68
N SER A 111 2.53 11.13 7.03
CA SER A 111 1.22 10.57 7.33
C SER A 111 0.22 10.98 6.26
N ILE A 112 -0.42 10.00 5.62
CA ILE A 112 -1.46 10.24 4.62
C ILE A 112 -2.80 9.80 5.21
N ASN A 113 -3.74 10.74 5.30
CA ASN A 113 -5.11 10.47 5.69
C ASN A 113 -5.97 10.33 4.45
N LEU A 114 -6.52 9.15 4.21
CA LEU A 114 -7.46 8.86 3.15
C LEU A 114 -8.88 8.77 3.73
N VAL A 115 -9.79 9.58 3.21
CA VAL A 115 -11.20 9.58 3.60
C VAL A 115 -12.03 9.11 2.41
N MET A 116 -12.84 8.08 2.63
CA MET A 116 -13.58 7.41 1.56
C MET A 116 -15.05 7.78 1.59
N SER A 117 -15.65 8.00 0.41
CA SER A 117 -17.10 8.09 0.28
C SER A 117 -17.74 6.72 0.52
N THR A 118 -18.71 6.71 1.42
CA THR A 118 -19.50 5.55 1.79
C THR A 118 -20.88 5.52 1.11
N GLU A 119 -21.12 6.44 0.17
CA GLU A 119 -22.40 6.59 -0.53
C GLU A 119 -22.82 5.30 -1.27
N GLY A 120 -24.01 4.79 -0.94
CA GLY A 120 -24.55 3.55 -1.53
C GLY A 120 -23.87 2.28 -1.04
N SER A 121 -23.05 2.36 0.01
CA SER A 121 -22.39 1.22 0.65
C SER A 121 -23.07 0.87 1.98
N LYS A 122 -22.69 -0.27 2.57
CA LYS A 122 -23.11 -0.66 3.93
C LYS A 122 -22.33 0.06 5.04
N LEU A 123 -21.30 0.83 4.69
CA LEU A 123 -20.51 1.62 5.65
C LEU A 123 -21.16 2.99 5.86
N GLN A 124 -21.03 3.52 7.07
CA GLN A 124 -21.34 4.90 7.41
C GLN A 124 -20.07 5.76 7.42
N LYS A 125 -18.95 5.19 7.88
CA LYS A 125 -17.64 5.84 7.96
C LYS A 125 -16.55 4.89 7.47
N CYS A 126 -15.57 5.42 6.73
CA CYS A 126 -14.38 4.67 6.36
C CYS A 126 -13.21 5.65 6.13
N VAL A 127 -12.13 5.48 6.88
CA VAL A 127 -10.93 6.31 6.86
C VAL A 127 -9.71 5.40 6.99
N LEU A 128 -8.68 5.63 6.16
CA LEU A 128 -7.39 4.92 6.24
C LEU A 128 -6.28 5.92 6.51
N LEU A 129 -5.55 5.71 7.60
CA LEU A 129 -4.35 6.46 7.95
C LEU A 129 -3.14 5.62 7.58
N LEU A 130 -2.28 6.15 6.71
CA LEU A 130 -1.04 5.52 6.27
C LEU A 130 0.15 6.24 6.88
N THR A 131 1.11 5.49 7.39
CA THR A 131 2.40 6.01 7.86
C THR A 131 3.52 5.50 6.98
N ILE A 132 4.34 6.43 6.51
CA ILE A 132 5.54 6.17 5.70
C ILE A 132 6.73 6.69 6.48
N GLU A 133 7.68 5.81 6.74
CA GLU A 133 8.91 6.12 7.46
C GLU A 133 10.10 6.05 6.50
N GLN A 134 10.98 7.03 6.61
CA GLN A 134 12.29 7.02 5.96
C GLN A 134 13.34 6.51 6.95
N ASP A 135 14.25 5.67 6.46
CA ASP A 135 15.49 5.31 7.13
C ASP A 135 16.65 5.42 6.12
N GLU A 136 17.60 6.30 6.41
CA GLU A 136 18.74 6.64 5.55
C GLU A 136 18.36 6.78 4.05
N GLU A 137 18.58 5.71 3.28
CA GLU A 137 18.36 5.65 1.83
C GLU A 137 16.99 5.11 1.40
N TYR A 138 16.22 4.50 2.31
CA TYR A 138 14.97 3.79 2.01
C TYR A 138 13.77 4.44 2.68
N PHE A 139 12.59 4.17 2.12
CA PHE A 139 11.33 4.37 2.80
C PHE A 139 10.48 3.10 2.76
N ALA A 140 9.60 2.97 3.75
CA ALA A 140 8.60 1.91 3.78
C ALA A 140 7.30 2.42 4.37
N TRP A 141 6.19 1.81 3.95
CA TRP A 141 4.92 1.94 4.64
C TRP A 141 4.97 1.03 5.86
N THR A 142 4.64 1.55 7.04
CA THR A 142 4.72 0.78 8.29
C THR A 142 3.31 0.48 8.80
N ASN A 143 2.85 1.28 9.74
CA ASN A 143 1.53 1.19 10.34
C ASN A 143 0.48 1.76 9.39
N MET A 144 -0.54 0.95 9.09
CA MET A 144 -1.79 1.43 8.53
C MET A 144 -2.87 1.31 9.59
N THR A 145 -3.71 2.33 9.74
CA THR A 145 -4.83 2.32 10.68
C THR A 145 -6.13 2.56 9.93
N LEU A 146 -7.03 1.57 9.97
CA LEU A 146 -8.36 1.66 9.38
C LEU A 146 -9.36 2.02 10.48
N ILE A 147 -10.13 3.08 10.23
CA ILE A 147 -11.27 3.49 11.05
C ILE A 147 -12.53 3.30 10.21
N TYR A 148 -13.46 2.49 10.67
CA TYR A 148 -14.69 2.21 9.93
C TYR A 148 -15.90 2.07 10.85
N GLN A 149 -17.07 2.25 10.27
CA GLN A 149 -18.35 2.07 10.95
C GLN A 149 -19.38 1.55 9.95
N PHE A 150 -20.12 0.50 10.32
CA PHE A 150 -21.24 0.02 9.53
C PHE A 150 -22.53 0.76 9.86
N ALA A 151 -23.34 1.05 8.84
CA ALA A 151 -24.67 1.63 9.04
C ALA A 151 -25.64 0.62 9.67
N GLU A 152 -25.49 -0.66 9.31
CA GLU A 152 -26.28 -1.78 9.81
C GLU A 152 -25.39 -3.03 9.99
N PRO A 153 -25.72 -3.95 10.92
CA PRO A 153 -24.97 -5.19 11.10
C PRO A 153 -24.89 -6.01 9.81
N LEU A 154 -23.71 -6.56 9.50
CA LEU A 154 -23.54 -7.45 8.33
C LEU A 154 -24.14 -8.85 8.54
N SER A 155 -24.35 -9.26 9.79
CA SER A 155 -24.91 -10.56 10.15
C SER A 155 -25.84 -10.41 11.35
N THR A 156 -26.89 -11.25 11.38
CA THR A 156 -27.84 -11.33 12.51
C THR A 156 -27.31 -12.18 13.66
N LEU A 157 -26.14 -12.81 13.49
CA LEU A 157 -25.48 -13.54 14.55
C LEU A 157 -24.92 -12.57 15.59
N SER A 158 -25.26 -12.80 16.85
CA SER A 158 -24.82 -12.00 18.01
C SER A 158 -23.30 -11.95 18.22
N GLN A 159 -22.54 -12.77 17.48
CA GLN A 159 -21.07 -12.81 17.46
C GLN A 159 -20.46 -12.18 16.19
N SER A 160 -21.23 -11.43 15.39
CA SER A 160 -20.66 -10.69 14.26
C SER A 160 -19.69 -9.63 14.79
N GLU A 161 -18.39 -9.94 14.80
CA GLU A 161 -17.28 -9.11 15.31
C GLU A 161 -17.09 -7.77 14.57
N LEU A 162 -17.97 -7.43 13.62
CA LEU A 162 -17.95 -6.17 12.90
C LEU A 162 -18.96 -5.20 13.53
N PRO A 163 -18.50 -4.23 14.34
CA PRO A 163 -19.38 -3.38 15.12
C PRO A 163 -20.08 -2.33 14.25
N THR A 164 -21.29 -1.97 14.66
CA THR A 164 -22.00 -0.77 14.19
C THR A 164 -21.53 0.50 14.90
N SER A 165 -20.78 0.36 16.00
CA SER A 165 -19.96 1.44 16.55
C SER A 165 -18.68 1.60 15.74
N GLU A 166 -18.06 2.78 15.84
CA GLU A 166 -16.76 3.02 15.23
C GLU A 166 -15.72 2.00 15.72
N ALA A 167 -15.10 1.32 14.76
CA ALA A 167 -13.96 0.43 14.97
C ALA A 167 -12.69 1.10 14.49
N LYS A 168 -11.60 0.85 15.21
CA LYS A 168 -10.24 1.26 14.85
C LYS A 168 -9.34 0.03 14.93
N ILE A 169 -8.76 -0.35 13.80
CA ILE A 169 -7.86 -1.50 13.69
C ILE A 169 -6.60 -1.09 12.93
N SER A 170 -5.48 -1.73 13.22
CA SER A 170 -4.20 -1.42 12.61
C SER A 170 -3.51 -2.68 12.09
N THR A 171 -2.66 -2.53 11.08
CA THR A 171 -1.77 -3.60 10.60
C THR A 171 -0.61 -3.81 11.57
N SER A 172 0.20 -4.86 11.36
CA SER A 172 1.53 -4.93 11.98
C SER A 172 2.40 -3.74 11.56
N SER A 173 3.40 -3.42 12.37
CA SER A 173 4.40 -2.38 12.10
C SER A 173 5.49 -2.80 11.12
N ASP A 174 5.44 -4.03 10.61
CA ASP A 174 6.43 -4.53 9.65
C ASP A 174 6.47 -3.63 8.40
N GLN A 175 7.67 -3.44 7.86
CA GLN A 175 7.88 -2.65 6.66
C GLN A 175 7.17 -3.28 5.46
N LYS A 176 6.45 -2.45 4.71
CA LYS A 176 5.73 -2.79 3.48
C LYS A 176 6.19 -1.84 2.38
N PHE A 177 6.25 -2.33 1.14
CA PHE A 177 6.63 -1.53 -0.02
C PHE A 177 7.98 -0.81 0.15
N LEU A 178 8.95 -1.50 0.77
CA LEU A 178 10.30 -0.98 0.99
C LEU A 178 10.91 -0.60 -0.37
N THR A 179 11.33 0.65 -0.48
CA THR A 179 11.80 1.25 -1.73
C THR A 179 12.86 2.29 -1.43
N ARG A 180 13.83 2.47 -2.32
CA ARG A 180 14.83 3.54 -2.17
C ARG A 180 14.20 4.92 -2.40
N THR A 181 14.67 5.92 -1.66
CA THR A 181 14.13 7.30 -1.71
C THR A 181 14.25 7.97 -3.07
N ASP A 182 15.23 7.58 -3.88
CA ASP A 182 15.47 8.07 -5.24
C ASP A 182 14.78 7.24 -6.33
N GLU A 183 14.03 6.20 -5.96
CA GLU A 183 13.36 5.29 -6.88
C GLU A 183 11.84 5.42 -6.80
N VAL A 184 11.14 4.65 -7.64
CA VAL A 184 9.68 4.55 -7.67
C VAL A 184 9.27 3.10 -7.45
N TYR A 185 8.42 2.86 -6.46
CA TYR A 185 7.78 1.56 -6.24
C TYR A 185 6.75 1.30 -7.33
N VAL A 186 6.78 0.12 -7.96
CA VAL A 186 5.81 -0.29 -8.97
C VAL A 186 5.29 -1.70 -8.69
N CYS A 187 3.97 -1.88 -8.68
CA CYS A 187 3.34 -3.19 -8.55
C CYS A 187 1.96 -3.25 -9.22
N ASP A 188 1.86 -3.98 -10.32
CA ASP A 188 0.64 -4.24 -11.07
C ASP A 188 -0.26 -5.29 -10.40
N THR A 189 0.31 -6.29 -9.72
CA THR A 189 -0.44 -7.39 -9.08
C THR A 189 -1.12 -6.97 -7.77
N GLU A 190 -2.26 -7.60 -7.46
CA GLU A 190 -2.97 -7.41 -6.19
C GLU A 190 -2.10 -7.77 -4.96
N ILE A 191 -2.06 -6.86 -3.99
CA ILE A 191 -1.36 -7.01 -2.72
C ILE A 191 -2.36 -6.91 -1.56
N PRO A 192 -2.75 -8.04 -0.95
CA PRO A 192 -3.59 -8.03 0.24
C PRO A 192 -2.75 -7.72 1.49
N ILE A 193 -3.21 -6.77 2.30
CA ILE A 193 -2.67 -6.44 3.63
C ILE A 193 -3.79 -6.67 4.65
N LYS A 194 -3.51 -7.50 5.66
CA LYS A 194 -4.50 -7.90 6.67
C LYS A 194 -4.52 -6.94 7.85
N PHE A 195 -5.71 -6.60 8.31
CA PHE A 195 -5.98 -5.96 9.59
C PHE A 195 -6.62 -7.00 10.51
N GLY A 196 -5.79 -7.76 11.23
CA GLY A 196 -6.24 -8.89 12.04
C GLY A 196 -6.79 -10.03 11.18
N HIS A 197 -7.87 -10.67 11.64
CA HIS A 197 -8.42 -11.89 11.00
C HIS A 197 -9.53 -11.61 9.97
N ASN A 198 -10.31 -10.55 10.18
CA ASN A 198 -11.60 -10.37 9.49
C ASN A 198 -11.62 -9.22 8.49
N VAL A 199 -10.53 -8.46 8.37
CA VAL A 199 -10.48 -7.32 7.46
C VAL A 199 -9.18 -7.36 6.68
N GLU A 200 -9.26 -7.18 5.37
CA GLU A 200 -8.09 -6.94 4.52
C GLU A 200 -8.33 -5.76 3.58
N ILE A 201 -7.26 -5.02 3.33
CA ILE A 201 -7.17 -4.08 2.22
C ILE A 201 -6.41 -4.74 1.09
N VAL A 202 -6.88 -4.59 -0.14
CA VAL A 202 -6.17 -5.07 -1.32
C VAL A 202 -5.77 -3.86 -2.14
N PHE A 203 -4.47 -3.64 -2.29
CA PHE A 203 -3.92 -2.65 -3.21
C PHE A 203 -3.64 -3.29 -4.57
N ASN A 204 -3.70 -2.51 -5.64
CA ASN A 204 -3.48 -2.97 -7.00
C ASN A 204 -2.93 -1.84 -7.88
N SER A 205 -2.15 -2.17 -8.91
CA SER A 205 -1.59 -1.20 -9.87
C SER A 205 -0.98 0.03 -9.18
N MET A 206 -0.12 -0.23 -8.19
CA MET A 206 0.56 0.78 -7.40
C MET A 206 1.74 1.36 -8.17
N THR A 207 1.83 2.68 -8.20
CA THR A 207 3.03 3.45 -8.51
C THR A 207 3.21 4.47 -7.40
N PHE A 208 4.35 4.47 -6.70
CA PHE A 208 4.50 5.28 -5.49
C PHE A 208 5.95 5.73 -5.23
N GLN A 209 6.12 6.98 -4.81
CA GLN A 209 7.40 7.56 -4.39
C GLN A 209 7.21 8.49 -3.18
N ALA A 210 8.21 8.57 -2.32
CA ALA A 210 8.20 9.42 -1.13
C ALA A 210 9.56 10.10 -0.88
N PHE A 211 9.55 11.20 -0.12
CA PHE A 211 10.68 12.04 0.34
C PHE A 211 11.49 12.77 -0.74
N LYS A 212 11.59 12.21 -1.95
CA LYS A 212 12.12 12.88 -3.15
C LYS A 212 11.12 12.75 -4.29
N ALA A 213 9.84 12.92 -3.99
CA ALA A 213 8.77 12.75 -4.96
C ALA A 213 8.79 13.84 -6.04
N GLU A 214 8.57 13.42 -7.27
CA GLU A 214 8.42 14.29 -8.45
C GLU A 214 6.94 14.35 -8.86
N GLU A 215 6.46 15.51 -9.31
CA GLU A 215 5.09 15.61 -9.83
C GLU A 215 4.89 14.72 -11.07
N THR A 216 5.88 14.75 -11.98
CA THR A 216 5.96 13.87 -13.15
C THR A 216 7.21 13.01 -13.03
N ILE A 217 7.02 11.69 -12.96
CA ILE A 217 8.13 10.73 -12.87
C ILE A 217 8.95 10.80 -14.16
N ARG A 218 10.23 11.17 -14.05
CA ARG A 218 11.12 11.20 -15.21
C ARG A 218 11.43 9.77 -15.73
N PRO A 219 11.67 9.60 -17.04
CA PRO A 219 11.94 8.28 -17.63
C PRO A 219 13.22 7.60 -17.13
N ASP A 220 14.21 8.37 -16.66
CA ASP A 220 15.49 7.89 -16.13
C ASP A 220 15.39 7.45 -14.66
N ARG A 221 14.27 7.72 -13.98
CA ARG A 221 14.09 7.33 -12.59
C ARG A 221 13.94 5.82 -12.48
N LEU A 222 14.78 5.22 -11.63
CA LEU A 222 14.78 3.77 -11.41
C LEU A 222 13.48 3.31 -10.73
N ARG A 223 13.12 2.06 -10.99
CA ARG A 223 11.88 1.45 -10.55
C ARG A 223 12.18 0.20 -9.72
N GLU A 224 11.67 0.18 -8.50
CA GLU A 224 11.66 -0.99 -7.64
C GLU A 224 10.35 -1.75 -7.89
N VAL A 225 10.44 -2.82 -8.69
CA VAL A 225 9.27 -3.65 -9.03
C VAL A 225 9.00 -4.64 -7.90
N CYS A 226 7.74 -4.80 -7.52
CA CYS A 226 7.39 -5.69 -6.42
C CYS A 226 7.68 -7.18 -6.74
N PRO A 227 8.04 -8.00 -5.72
CA PRO A 227 8.30 -9.44 -5.87
C PRO A 227 7.22 -10.23 -6.62
N ARG A 228 5.95 -9.79 -6.55
CA ARG A 228 4.80 -10.46 -7.16
C ARG A 228 4.75 -10.33 -8.68
N ASP A 229 5.32 -9.27 -9.22
CA ASP A 229 5.34 -8.99 -10.66
C ASP A 229 6.56 -9.57 -11.36
N PHE A 230 7.52 -10.12 -10.62
CA PHE A 230 8.61 -10.86 -11.23
C PHE A 230 8.06 -12.11 -11.91
N LYS A 231 7.83 -11.97 -13.21
CA LYS A 231 7.68 -13.11 -14.11
C LYS A 231 9.04 -13.77 -14.17
N SER A 232 9.24 -14.76 -13.31
CA SER A 232 10.34 -15.69 -13.43
C SER A 232 10.18 -16.45 -14.75
N ASN A 233 10.73 -15.90 -15.82
CA ASN A 233 11.14 -16.67 -16.99
C ASN A 233 12.45 -17.40 -16.64
N ILE A 234 12.57 -17.97 -15.43
CA ILE A 234 13.59 -18.98 -15.20
C ILE A 234 13.05 -20.21 -15.92
N PRO A 235 13.65 -20.64 -17.04
CA PRO A 235 13.33 -21.94 -17.59
C PRO A 235 13.58 -22.96 -16.48
N ILE A 236 12.51 -23.55 -15.95
CA ILE A 236 12.59 -24.66 -14.98
C ILE A 236 13.38 -25.83 -15.61
N THR A 237 13.56 -25.83 -16.92
CA THR A 237 14.42 -26.76 -17.68
C THR A 237 15.92 -26.50 -17.57
N ALA A 238 16.39 -25.37 -17.00
CA ALA A 238 17.81 -25.11 -16.79
C ALA A 238 18.31 -25.55 -15.39
N LEU A 239 17.40 -25.79 -14.43
CA LEU A 239 17.77 -26.21 -13.07
C LEU A 239 17.85 -27.73 -12.87
N THR A 240 17.67 -28.51 -13.95
CA THR A 240 17.91 -29.97 -13.94
C THR A 240 19.24 -30.37 -14.60
N GLY A 241 19.99 -29.40 -15.15
CA GLY A 241 21.22 -29.65 -15.91
C GLY A 241 22.53 -29.29 -15.21
N VAL A 242 22.50 -28.53 -14.11
CA VAL A 242 23.71 -28.25 -13.32
C VAL A 242 23.82 -29.29 -12.21
N SER A 243 24.51 -30.37 -12.58
CA SER A 243 24.98 -31.46 -11.74
C SER A 243 25.24 -31.02 -10.28
N LEU A 244 24.42 -31.58 -9.36
CA LEU A 244 24.58 -31.51 -7.90
C LEU A 244 26.01 -31.89 -7.44
N LEU A 245 26.76 -32.57 -8.31
CA LEU A 245 28.13 -32.99 -8.15
C LEU A 245 29.12 -31.81 -8.10
N VAL A 246 28.88 -30.69 -8.78
CA VAL A 246 29.78 -29.51 -8.76
C VAL A 246 29.74 -28.82 -7.40
N VAL A 247 28.56 -28.72 -6.78
CA VAL A 247 28.40 -28.11 -5.45
C VAL A 247 29.04 -28.99 -4.37
N VAL A 248 28.91 -30.31 -4.46
CA VAL A 248 29.57 -31.25 -3.52
C VAL A 248 31.09 -31.20 -3.66
N VAL A 249 31.64 -31.11 -4.89
CA VAL A 249 33.10 -31.03 -5.09
C VAL A 249 33.68 -29.72 -4.55
N LEU A 250 32.97 -28.59 -4.67
CA LEU A 250 33.41 -27.32 -4.09
C LEU A 250 33.38 -27.35 -2.55
N ILE A 251 32.37 -27.97 -1.94
CA ILE A 251 32.30 -28.10 -0.48
C ILE A 251 33.41 -29.04 0.03
N VAL A 252 33.63 -30.19 -0.61
CA VAL A 252 34.67 -31.15 -0.18
C VAL A 252 36.08 -30.58 -0.39
N SER A 253 36.33 -29.79 -1.43
CA SER A 253 37.65 -29.17 -1.64
C SER A 253 37.97 -28.09 -0.60
N VAL A 254 37.01 -27.24 -0.23
CA VAL A 254 37.22 -26.22 0.82
C VAL A 254 37.41 -26.85 2.21
N PHE A 255 36.63 -27.88 2.56
CA PHE A 255 36.78 -28.57 3.84
C PHE A 255 38.03 -29.47 3.89
N GLY A 256 38.39 -30.12 2.78
CA GLY A 256 39.59 -30.96 2.68
C GLY A 256 40.89 -30.17 2.83
N ILE A 257 40.97 -28.97 2.25
CA ILE A 257 42.14 -28.09 2.37
C ILE A 257 42.30 -27.58 3.81
N ASN A 258 41.19 -27.18 4.45
CA ASN A 258 41.21 -26.70 5.84
C ASN A 258 41.57 -27.81 6.84
N ALA A 259 41.07 -29.05 6.64
CA ALA A 259 41.44 -30.19 7.47
C ALA A 259 42.92 -30.59 7.30
N TYR A 260 43.44 -30.54 6.07
CA TYR A 260 44.86 -30.84 5.79
C TYR A 260 45.81 -29.82 6.43
N LEU A 261 45.50 -28.53 6.35
CA LEU A 261 46.29 -27.46 6.99
C LEU A 261 46.25 -27.55 8.52
N ALA A 262 45.10 -27.89 9.12
CA ALA A 262 44.97 -28.09 10.56
C ALA A 262 45.76 -29.31 11.06
N HIS A 263 45.78 -30.42 10.30
CA HIS A 263 46.55 -31.61 10.66
C HIS A 263 48.07 -31.38 10.56
N ARG A 264 48.54 -30.61 9.57
CA ARG A 264 49.97 -30.30 9.42
C ARG A 264 50.50 -29.40 10.53
N LYS A 265 49.70 -28.44 11.01
CA LYS A 265 50.07 -27.59 12.18
C LYS A 265 50.16 -28.37 13.49
N ARG A 266 49.39 -29.45 13.67
CA ARG A 266 49.45 -30.29 14.89
C ARG A 266 50.70 -31.18 14.99
N LYS A 267 51.43 -31.42 13.90
CA LYS A 267 52.67 -32.22 13.91
C LYS A 267 53.95 -31.39 14.10
N GLN A 268 53.84 -30.07 14.23
CA GLN A 268 54.98 -29.16 14.42
C GLN A 268 55.05 -28.55 15.84
N HIS A 269 54.25 -29.05 16.77
CA HIS A 269 54.34 -28.77 18.21
C HIS A 269 54.47 -30.07 18.99
#